data_AF-A0A6G0JH03-F1
#
_entry.id   AF-A0A6G0JH03-F1
#
_cell.length_a   1.000
_cell.length_b   1.000
_cell.length_c   1.000
_cell.angle_alpha   90.00
_cell.angle_beta   90.00
_cell.angle_gamma   90.00
#
_symmetry.space_group_name_H-M   'P 1'
#
loop_
_entity.id
_entity.type
_entity.pdbx_description
1 polymer ?
#
loop_
_entity_poly.entity_id
_entity_poly.type
_entity_poly.pdbx_seq_one_letter_code
_entity_poly.pdbx_strand_id
1 'polypeptide(L)'
;MIKTAMSDPSTVKIAKLVERERSKRWLDMKDSPRNVFKFLDLSTAGDKTLASSDFKIWSKYLNDFNQRYPDEKTTMIDGLKASYWDRGLLTMFDAAKKDPSTEKLATNLQNALINKWIVAKEKPADLKRTLNEGPASEEMIARYVKKLEALSGNI
;
A
#
# COMPACT_ATOMS: atom_id res chain seq x y z
N MET A 1 -20.16 10.88 -7.26
CA MET A 1 -20.86 10.57 -8.53
C MET A 1 -20.55 9.17 -9.04
N ILE A 2 -19.30 8.81 -9.40
CA ILE A 2 -19.00 7.45 -9.91
C ILE A 2 -19.35 6.34 -8.91
N LYS A 3 -19.00 6.49 -7.62
CA LYS A 3 -19.34 5.51 -6.57
C LYS A 3 -20.85 5.21 -6.51
N THR A 4 -21.68 6.25 -6.54
CA THR A 4 -23.15 6.13 -6.57
C THR A 4 -23.62 5.37 -7.81
N ALA A 5 -23.10 5.72 -9.00
CA ALA A 5 -23.44 5.06 -10.25
C ALA A 5 -22.96 3.60 -10.34
N MET A 6 -21.94 3.21 -9.56
CA MET A 6 -21.51 1.80 -9.47
C MET A 6 -22.49 0.92 -8.68
N SER A 7 -23.26 1.51 -7.78
CA SER A 7 -24.24 0.80 -6.95
C SER A 7 -25.61 0.64 -7.62
N ASP A 8 -25.87 1.37 -8.71
CA ASP A 8 -27.11 1.31 -9.46
C ASP A 8 -26.99 0.41 -10.70
N PRO A 9 -27.77 -0.69 -10.81
CA PRO A 9 -27.73 -1.61 -11.94
C PRO A 9 -27.93 -0.95 -13.31
N SER A 10 -28.70 0.15 -13.38
CA SER A 10 -28.98 0.85 -14.63
C SER A 10 -27.78 1.66 -15.12
N THR A 11 -26.91 2.13 -14.21
CA THR A 11 -25.77 2.99 -14.54
C THR A 11 -24.41 2.33 -14.36
N VAL A 12 -24.33 1.12 -13.79
CA VAL A 12 -23.07 0.40 -13.52
C VAL A 12 -22.20 0.18 -14.75
N LYS A 13 -22.80 -0.04 -15.93
CA LYS A 13 -22.04 -0.20 -17.19
C LYS A 13 -21.31 1.09 -17.57
N ILE A 14 -22.00 2.22 -17.47
CA ILE A 14 -21.43 3.54 -17.76
C ILE A 14 -20.40 3.89 -16.69
N ALA A 15 -20.68 3.63 -15.42
CA ALA A 15 -19.73 3.89 -14.33
C ALA A 15 -18.40 3.13 -14.51
N LYS A 16 -18.45 1.85 -14.91
CA LYS A 16 -17.27 1.04 -15.24
C LYS A 16 -16.49 1.60 -16.44
N LEU A 17 -17.19 2.08 -17.47
CA LEU A 17 -16.53 2.72 -18.62
C LEU A 17 -15.82 4.00 -18.18
N VAL A 18 -16.48 4.85 -17.40
CA VAL A 18 -15.89 6.10 -16.90
C VAL A 18 -14.65 5.83 -16.03
N GLU A 19 -14.70 4.83 -15.14
CA GLU A 19 -13.53 4.45 -14.34
C GLU A 19 -12.35 3.97 -15.20
N ARG A 20 -12.64 3.16 -16.23
CA ARG A 20 -11.62 2.67 -17.16
C ARG A 20 -10.97 3.83 -17.92
N GLU A 21 -11.77 4.70 -18.53
CA GLU A 21 -11.25 5.82 -19.31
C GLU A 21 -10.49 6.83 -18.44
N ARG A 22 -10.93 7.03 -17.20
CA ARG A 22 -10.18 7.83 -16.21
C ARG A 22 -8.81 7.21 -15.91
N SER A 23 -8.76 5.91 -15.67
CA SER A 23 -7.51 5.19 -15.39
C SER A 23 -6.55 5.20 -16.59
N LYS A 24 -7.09 5.03 -17.80
CA LYS A 24 -6.35 5.14 -19.05
C LYS A 24 -5.77 6.54 -19.23
N ARG A 25 -6.56 7.58 -18.96
CA ARG A 25 -6.11 8.97 -19.05
C ARG A 25 -4.93 9.24 -18.10
N TRP A 26 -5.02 8.82 -16.84
CA TRP A 26 -3.89 8.95 -15.90
C TRP A 26 -2.64 8.27 -16.43
N LEU A 27 -2.79 7.07 -17.01
CA LEU A 27 -1.68 6.31 -17.56
C LEU A 27 -1.07 7.00 -18.80
N ASP A 28 -1.90 7.56 -19.69
CA ASP A 28 -1.48 8.32 -20.87
C ASP A 28 -0.80 9.64 -20.50
N MET A 29 -1.25 10.30 -19.43
CA MET A 29 -0.61 11.47 -18.84
C MET A 29 0.61 11.13 -17.98
N LYS A 30 0.92 9.83 -17.82
CA LYS A 30 2.01 9.32 -17.00
C LYS A 30 1.93 9.80 -15.54
N ASP A 31 0.72 9.90 -15.01
CA ASP A 31 0.51 10.22 -13.60
C ASP A 31 1.15 9.14 -12.71
N SER A 32 2.04 9.54 -11.82
CA SER A 32 2.70 8.58 -10.92
C SER A 32 1.67 7.83 -10.06
N PRO A 33 1.91 6.56 -9.69
CA PRO A 33 1.04 5.85 -8.76
C PRO A 33 0.81 6.61 -7.44
N ARG A 34 1.78 7.42 -6.99
CA ARG A 34 1.61 8.29 -5.82
C ARG A 34 0.55 9.38 -6.04
N ASN A 35 0.51 10.00 -7.22
CA ASN A 35 -0.50 11.01 -7.54
C ASN A 35 -1.88 10.38 -7.67
N VAL A 36 -1.98 9.23 -8.35
CA VAL A 36 -3.26 8.51 -8.48
C VAL A 36 -3.78 8.04 -7.12
N PHE A 37 -2.90 7.66 -6.18
CA PHE A 37 -3.30 7.37 -4.81
C PHE A 37 -4.03 8.55 -4.16
N LYS A 38 -3.52 9.77 -4.36
CA LYS A 38 -4.14 11.01 -3.87
C LYS A 38 -5.42 11.36 -4.61
N PHE A 39 -5.48 11.16 -5.94
CA PHE A 39 -6.69 11.41 -6.73
C PHE A 39 -7.87 10.51 -6.34
N LEU A 40 -7.57 9.39 -5.71
CA LEU A 40 -8.54 8.45 -5.15
C LEU A 40 -8.82 8.68 -3.66
N ASP A 41 -8.31 9.78 -3.09
CA ASP A 41 -8.45 10.19 -1.68
C ASP A 41 -7.96 9.14 -0.67
N LEU A 42 -7.15 8.18 -1.12
CA LEU A 42 -6.73 7.04 -0.30
C LEU A 42 -5.84 7.43 0.88
N SER A 43 -5.13 8.57 0.82
CA SER A 43 -4.34 9.08 1.94
C SER A 43 -5.19 9.47 3.15
N THR A 44 -6.49 9.69 2.97
CA THR A 44 -7.43 10.05 4.04
C THR A 44 -8.31 8.88 4.50
N ALA A 45 -8.24 7.73 3.82
CA ALA A 45 -9.04 6.56 4.14
C ALA A 45 -8.57 5.81 5.41
N GLY A 46 -7.37 6.15 5.92
CA GLY A 46 -6.85 5.65 7.19
C GLY A 46 -6.81 4.12 7.24
N ASP A 47 -7.38 3.54 8.28
CA ASP A 47 -7.40 2.10 8.53
C ASP A 47 -8.19 1.29 7.50
N LYS A 48 -9.16 1.92 6.80
CA LYS A 48 -10.03 1.25 5.82
C LYS A 48 -9.43 1.17 4.43
N THR A 49 -8.20 1.67 4.26
CA THR A 49 -7.60 1.87 2.94
C THR A 49 -7.47 0.59 2.16
N LEU A 50 -6.89 -0.47 2.74
CA LEU A 50 -6.69 -1.74 2.05
C LEU A 50 -8.02 -2.46 1.72
N ALA A 51 -9.08 -2.19 2.49
CA ALA A 51 -10.41 -2.75 2.26
C ALA A 51 -11.23 -1.96 1.22
N SER A 52 -10.82 -0.72 0.90
CA SER A 52 -11.59 0.16 0.03
C SER A 52 -11.62 -0.31 -1.42
N SER A 53 -12.73 -0.06 -2.12
CA SER A 53 -12.83 -0.29 -3.57
C SER A 53 -11.81 0.55 -4.34
N ASP A 54 -11.55 1.76 -3.88
CA ASP A 54 -10.60 2.68 -4.51
C ASP A 54 -9.16 2.14 -4.45
N PHE A 55 -8.80 1.41 -3.39
CA PHE A 55 -7.49 0.75 -3.32
C PHE A 55 -7.36 -0.37 -4.35
N LYS A 56 -8.44 -1.06 -4.71
CA LYS A 56 -8.42 -2.05 -5.81
C LYS A 56 -8.17 -1.39 -7.15
N ILE A 57 -8.78 -0.22 -7.39
CA ILE A 57 -8.54 0.60 -8.59
C ILE A 57 -7.06 1.01 -8.64
N TRP A 58 -6.54 1.55 -7.54
CA TRP A 58 -5.15 1.97 -7.44
C TRP A 58 -4.16 0.81 -7.64
N SER A 59 -4.43 -0.34 -7.02
CA SER A 59 -3.60 -1.55 -7.17
C SER A 59 -3.53 -2.02 -8.62
N LYS A 60 -4.66 -2.02 -9.34
CA LYS A 60 -4.69 -2.29 -10.77
C LYS A 60 -3.88 -1.24 -11.55
N TYR A 61 -4.10 0.04 -11.25
CA TYR A 61 -3.37 1.14 -11.90
C TYR A 61 -1.86 1.02 -11.71
N LEU A 62 -1.40 0.68 -10.50
CA LEU A 62 0.02 0.46 -10.21
C LEU A 62 0.61 -0.64 -11.08
N ASN A 63 -0.11 -1.75 -11.25
CA ASN A 63 0.35 -2.84 -12.13
C ASN A 63 0.42 -2.38 -13.58
N ASP A 64 -0.62 -1.72 -14.09
CA ASP A 64 -0.68 -1.22 -15.47
C ASP A 64 0.44 -0.15 -15.72
N PHE A 65 0.71 0.71 -14.73
CA PHE A 65 1.79 1.69 -14.75
C PHE A 65 3.17 1.02 -14.81
N ASN A 66 3.44 0.07 -13.93
CA ASN A 66 4.73 -0.65 -13.88
C ASN A 66 4.99 -1.47 -15.15
N GLN A 67 3.95 -1.96 -15.81
CA GLN A 67 4.07 -2.66 -17.10
C GLN A 67 4.39 -1.70 -18.25
N ARG A 68 3.76 -0.51 -18.27
CA ARG A 68 3.97 0.48 -19.32
C ARG A 68 5.27 1.27 -19.16
N TYR A 69 5.69 1.52 -17.92
CA TYR A 69 6.86 2.34 -17.57
C TYR A 69 7.82 1.55 -16.67
N PRO A 70 8.50 0.51 -17.20
CA PRO A 70 9.34 -0.38 -16.40
C PRO A 70 10.52 0.32 -15.71
N ASP A 71 11.03 1.42 -16.29
CA ASP A 71 12.13 2.22 -15.73
C ASP A 71 11.70 3.07 -14.52
N GLU A 72 10.41 3.32 -14.36
CA GLU A 72 9.82 4.10 -13.27
C GLU A 72 8.98 3.24 -12.33
N LYS A 73 9.14 1.92 -12.42
CA LYS A 73 8.36 0.98 -11.64
C LYS A 73 8.54 1.25 -10.13
N THR A 74 7.44 1.11 -9.41
CA THR A 74 7.42 1.21 -7.95
C THR A 74 6.68 0.02 -7.35
N THR A 75 6.79 -0.16 -6.04
CA THR A 75 6.10 -1.25 -5.34
C THR A 75 4.87 -0.74 -4.62
N MET A 76 3.94 -1.64 -4.30
CA MET A 76 2.76 -1.30 -3.50
C MET A 76 3.16 -0.69 -2.15
N ILE A 77 4.17 -1.27 -1.49
CA ILE A 77 4.65 -0.76 -0.20
C ILE A 77 5.32 0.61 -0.35
N ASP A 78 6.03 0.89 -1.45
CA ASP A 78 6.59 2.23 -1.70
C ASP A 78 5.49 3.28 -1.91
N GLY A 79 4.44 2.93 -2.66
CA GLY A 79 3.27 3.80 -2.86
C GLY A 79 2.57 4.12 -1.54
N LEU A 80 2.41 3.13 -0.66
CA LEU A 80 1.83 3.31 0.67
C LEU A 80 2.73 4.17 1.57
N LYS A 81 4.03 3.87 1.66
CA LYS A 81 5.01 4.67 2.42
C LYS A 81 5.08 6.13 1.96
N ALA A 82 4.94 6.38 0.65
CA ALA A 82 4.98 7.74 0.11
C ALA A 82 3.70 8.56 0.38
N SER A 83 2.64 7.90 0.84
CA SER A 83 1.30 8.46 1.02
C SER A 83 0.84 8.47 2.48
N TYR A 84 1.48 7.66 3.34
CA TYR A 84 1.25 7.60 4.78
C TYR A 84 2.50 8.05 5.53
N TRP A 85 2.33 8.81 6.60
CA TRP A 85 3.38 8.93 7.61
C TRP A 85 3.52 7.60 8.37
N ASP A 86 4.73 7.28 8.84
CA ASP A 86 5.09 5.95 9.35
C ASP A 86 4.10 5.40 10.41
N ARG A 87 3.55 6.27 11.28
CA ARG A 87 2.53 5.89 12.27
C ARG A 87 1.25 5.38 11.63
N GLY A 88 0.73 6.10 10.63
CA GLY A 88 -0.52 5.74 9.96
C GLY A 88 -0.39 4.46 9.14
N LEU A 89 0.81 4.18 8.63
CA LEU A 89 1.07 2.96 7.85
C LEU A 89 0.94 1.70 8.71
N LEU A 90 1.57 1.67 9.89
CA LEU A 90 1.52 0.50 10.77
C LEU A 90 0.14 0.29 11.38
N THR A 91 -0.54 1.36 11.80
CA THR A 91 -1.93 1.27 12.30
C THR A 91 -2.87 0.72 11.24
N MET A 92 -2.73 1.16 9.98
CA MET A 92 -3.52 0.64 8.86
C MET A 92 -3.25 -0.84 8.60
N PHE A 93 -2.00 -1.31 8.68
CA PHE A 93 -1.70 -2.74 8.57
C PHE A 93 -2.30 -3.56 9.70
N ASP A 94 -2.26 -3.06 10.93
CA ASP A 94 -2.85 -3.76 12.08
C ASP A 94 -4.38 -3.86 11.99
N ALA A 95 -5.05 -2.79 11.54
CA ALA A 95 -6.47 -2.84 11.26
C ALA A 95 -6.80 -3.84 10.16
N ALA A 96 -6.05 -3.81 9.06
CA ALA A 96 -6.23 -4.71 7.93
C ALA A 96 -5.88 -6.18 8.25
N LYS A 97 -5.02 -6.45 9.24
CA LYS A 97 -4.76 -7.82 9.75
C LYS A 97 -5.95 -8.40 10.51
N LYS A 98 -6.79 -7.56 11.11
CA LYS A 98 -7.97 -8.00 11.88
C LYS A 98 -9.18 -8.30 10.98
N ASP A 99 -9.16 -7.84 9.73
CA ASP A 99 -10.19 -8.13 8.74
C ASP A 99 -9.75 -9.33 7.88
N PRO A 100 -10.48 -10.46 7.89
CA PRO A 100 -10.14 -11.66 7.11
C PRO A 100 -9.98 -11.38 5.60
N SER A 101 -10.69 -10.38 5.06
CA SER A 101 -10.62 -10.02 3.64
C SER A 101 -9.32 -9.32 3.25
N THR A 102 -8.61 -8.72 4.22
CA THR A 102 -7.36 -7.99 3.99
C THR A 102 -6.15 -8.57 4.73
N GLU A 103 -6.35 -9.55 5.61
CA GLU A 103 -5.31 -10.12 6.47
C GLU A 103 -4.07 -10.58 5.69
N LYS A 104 -4.28 -11.38 4.65
CA LYS A 104 -3.20 -11.91 3.82
C LYS A 104 -2.42 -10.78 3.13
N LEU A 105 -3.13 -9.77 2.62
CA LEU A 105 -2.51 -8.63 1.96
C LEU A 105 -1.70 -7.81 2.96
N ALA A 106 -2.27 -7.49 4.12
CA ALA A 106 -1.60 -6.73 5.17
C ALA A 106 -0.33 -7.45 5.66
N THR A 107 -0.39 -8.77 5.87
CA THR A 107 0.76 -9.59 6.24
C THR A 107 1.86 -9.56 5.18
N ASN A 108 1.49 -9.64 3.90
CA ASN A 108 2.44 -9.53 2.78
C ASN A 108 3.09 -8.13 2.72
N LEU A 109 2.33 -7.07 2.96
CA LEU A 109 2.84 -5.70 2.98
C LEU A 109 3.77 -5.44 4.17
N GLN A 110 3.45 -5.96 5.35
CA GLN A 110 4.35 -5.97 6.51
C GLN A 110 5.68 -6.69 6.18
N ASN A 111 5.61 -7.88 5.56
CA ASN A 111 6.81 -8.59 5.12
C ASN A 111 7.63 -7.80 4.09
N ALA A 112 6.96 -7.13 3.14
CA ALA A 112 7.62 -6.27 2.16
C ALA A 112 8.30 -5.07 2.81
N LEU A 113 7.69 -4.47 3.84
CA LEU A 113 8.27 -3.38 4.62
C LEU A 113 9.53 -3.84 5.38
N ILE A 114 9.46 -4.99 6.05
CA ILE A 114 10.62 -5.60 6.73
C ILE A 114 11.76 -5.87 5.73
N ASN A 115 11.45 -6.42 4.55
CA ASN A 115 12.46 -6.64 3.51
C ASN A 115 13.11 -5.33 3.06
N LYS A 116 12.35 -4.23 2.99
CA LYS A 116 12.91 -2.91 2.68
C LYS A 116 13.86 -2.43 3.77
N TRP A 117 13.54 -2.62 5.04
CA TRP A 117 14.45 -2.31 6.14
C TRP A 117 15.75 -3.11 6.05
N ILE A 118 15.68 -4.40 5.68
CA ILE A 118 16.86 -5.26 5.48
C ILE A 118 17.75 -4.72 4.36
N VAL A 119 17.16 -4.43 3.19
CA VAL A 119 17.91 -3.91 2.03
C VAL A 119 18.52 -2.55 2.33
N ALA A 120 17.79 -1.69 3.06
CA ALA A 120 18.27 -0.38 3.49
C ALA A 120 19.28 -0.45 4.66
N LYS A 121 19.50 -1.65 5.24
CA LYS A 121 20.37 -1.87 6.41
C LYS A 121 20.00 -0.98 7.59
N GLU A 122 18.70 -0.81 7.82
CA GLU A 122 18.18 0.00 8.92
C GLU A 122 18.67 -0.54 10.28
N LYS A 123 19.06 0.35 11.18
CA LYS A 123 19.45 -0.10 12.53
C LYS A 123 18.19 -0.35 13.35
N PRO A 124 18.07 -1.47 14.08
CA PRO A 124 16.93 -1.70 14.97
C PRO A 124 16.70 -0.57 15.97
N ALA A 125 17.78 0.08 16.46
CA ALA A 125 17.69 1.24 17.33
C ALA A 125 17.07 2.47 16.64
N ASP A 126 17.39 2.70 15.37
CA ASP A 126 16.79 3.79 14.59
C ASP A 126 15.30 3.52 14.34
N LEU A 127 14.94 2.29 13.96
CA LEU A 127 13.54 1.90 13.80
C LEU A 127 12.73 2.06 15.09
N LYS A 128 13.30 1.72 16.25
CA LYS A 128 12.67 1.95 17.56
C LYS A 128 12.45 3.44 17.87
N ARG A 129 13.34 4.31 17.38
CA ARG A 129 13.23 5.76 17.57
C ARG A 129 12.24 6.40 16.61
N THR A 130 12.16 5.92 15.37
CA THR A 130 11.30 6.49 14.32
C THR A 130 9.87 5.96 14.37
N LEU A 131 9.71 4.68 14.72
CA LEU A 131 8.40 4.07 14.88
C LEU A 131 7.85 4.43 16.27
N ASN A 132 6.59 4.85 16.32
CA ASN A 132 5.96 5.19 17.59
C ASN A 132 5.85 3.96 18.49
N GLU A 133 5.86 4.18 19.80
CA GLU A 133 5.59 3.15 20.79
C GLU A 133 4.21 2.51 20.56
N GLY A 134 4.15 1.18 20.62
CA GLY A 134 2.94 0.40 20.43
C GLY A 134 3.21 -1.03 19.94
N PRO A 135 2.25 -1.95 20.17
CA PRO A 135 2.42 -3.38 19.89
C PRO A 135 2.73 -3.68 18.42
N ALA A 136 2.17 -2.89 17.49
CA ALA A 136 2.43 -3.02 16.05
C ALA A 136 3.91 -2.81 15.70
N SER A 137 4.49 -1.73 16.24
CA SER A 137 5.89 -1.36 16.01
C SER A 137 6.82 -2.39 16.64
N GLU A 138 6.52 -2.83 17.86
CA GLU A 138 7.30 -3.86 18.57
C GLU A 138 7.31 -5.19 17.82
N GLU A 139 6.14 -5.66 17.34
CA GLU A 139 6.02 -6.88 16.56
C GLU A 139 6.82 -6.81 15.25
N MET A 140 6.71 -5.70 14.52
CA MET A 140 7.44 -5.47 13.28
C MET A 140 8.95 -5.42 13.49
N ILE A 141 9.42 -4.73 14.53
CA ILE A 141 10.84 -4.64 14.88
C ILE A 141 11.36 -6.02 15.32
N ALA A 142 10.61 -6.77 16.13
CA ALA A 142 10.99 -8.11 16.56
C ALA A 142 11.13 -9.07 15.37
N ARG A 143 10.18 -9.05 14.43
CA ARG A 143 10.27 -9.83 13.18
C ARG A 143 11.45 -9.41 12.31
N TYR A 144 11.75 -8.12 12.24
CA TYR A 144 12.92 -7.60 11.53
C TYR A 144 14.23 -8.12 12.14
N VAL A 145 14.41 -7.98 13.46
CA VAL A 145 15.61 -8.46 14.19
C VAL A 145 15.79 -9.96 13.99
N LYS A 146 14.73 -10.76 14.21
CA LYS A 146 14.77 -12.21 13.98
C LYS A 146 15.22 -12.57 12.56
N LYS A 147 14.75 -11.81 11.56
CA LYS A 147 15.12 -12.04 10.16
C LYS A 147 16.56 -11.62 9.86
N LEU A 148 17.06 -10.54 10.47
CA LEU A 148 18.47 -10.17 10.37
C LEU A 148 19.38 -11.25 10.97
N GLU A 149 19.06 -11.74 12.17
CA GLU A 149 19.83 -12.79 12.86
C GLU A 149 19.92 -14.07 12.01
N ALA A 150 18.79 -14.50 11.44
CA ALA A 150 18.73 -15.65 10.55
C ALA A 150 19.56 -15.46 9.25
N LEU A 151 19.72 -14.23 8.77
CA LEU A 151 20.58 -13.94 7.62
C LEU A 151 22.07 -13.91 7.99
N SER A 152 22.40 -13.41 9.19
CA SER A 152 23.79 -13.38 9.67
C SER A 152 24.33 -14.74 10.13
N GLY A 153 23.46 -15.64 10.63
CA GLY A 153 23.85 -16.98 11.06
C GLY A 153 24.03 -18.00 9.93
N ASN A 154 23.83 -17.59 8.68
CA ASN A 154 24.03 -18.42 7.47
C ASN A 154 25.33 -18.05 6.73
N ILE A 155 26.27 -17.38 7.40
CA ILE A 155 27.61 -17.02 6.90
C ILE A 155 28.65 -17.73 7.75
#